data_AF-A0AAV1SL47-F1
#
_entry.id   AF-A0AAV1SL47-F1
#
_cell.length_a   1.000
_cell.length_b   1.000
_cell.length_c   1.000
_cell.angle_alpha   90.00
_cell.angle_beta   90.00
_cell.angle_gamma   90.00
#
_symmetry.space_group_name_H-M   'P 1'
#
loop_
_entity.id
_entity.type
_entity.pdbx_description
1 polymer ?
#
loop_
_entity_poly.entity_id
_entity_poly.type
_entity_poly.pdbx_seq_one_letter_code
_entity_poly.pdbx_strand_id
1 'polypeptide(L)'
;MMGIRVRKVIPSLYVTLRNKEGKTAAELFKTNHEEQLKMAQKWIKETTQSCSTVAALVATVVFAAAYTVPGGSDEEGTPNFINSPYFLVFTISDVVSLASSLTSLVVFLSLLTSPFELQDFRVSLPRKLIVGFTFLFFSVITTMLSFGATILILIQSEKKLTTLLLSIAAFLPVFVFAVLQFRLYVSFMGSTFNFHKITKKALPSRLVRRLPGGRKLS
;
A
#
# COMPACT_ATOMS: atom_id res chain seq x y z
N MET A 1 -25.68 1.89 -2.66
CA MET A 1 -26.26 2.16 -1.32
C MET A 1 -26.08 3.62 -0.98
N MET A 2 -27.18 4.33 -0.70
CA MET A 2 -27.18 5.72 -0.21
C MET A 2 -26.15 5.85 0.92
N GLY A 3 -25.25 6.85 0.83
CA GLY A 3 -24.13 6.97 1.77
C GLY A 3 -24.59 6.89 3.23
N ILE A 4 -23.84 6.18 4.07
CA ILE A 4 -24.18 5.94 5.49
C ILE A 4 -24.53 7.25 6.23
N ARG A 5 -23.95 8.38 5.80
CA ARG A 5 -24.29 9.73 6.24
C ARG A 5 -25.71 10.15 5.87
N VAL A 6 -26.11 9.97 4.63
CA VAL A 6 -27.41 10.41 4.15
C VAL A 6 -28.50 9.58 4.84
N ARG A 7 -28.36 8.25 4.91
CA ARG A 7 -29.30 7.36 5.64
C ARG A 7 -29.46 7.70 7.13
N LYS A 8 -28.46 8.36 7.74
CA LYS A 8 -28.50 8.82 9.14
C LYS A 8 -29.19 10.17 9.33
N VAL A 9 -29.30 10.99 8.28
CA VAL A 9 -29.89 12.34 8.32
C VAL A 9 -31.37 12.30 7.91
N ILE A 10 -31.75 11.43 6.98
CA ILE A 10 -33.16 11.25 6.58
C ILE A 10 -33.93 10.45 7.65
N PRO A 11 -35.13 10.90 8.07
CA PRO A 11 -36.01 10.11 8.91
C PRO A 11 -36.31 8.74 8.30
N SER A 12 -36.47 7.70 9.12
CA SER A 12 -36.55 6.30 8.65
C SER A 12 -37.68 6.06 7.64
N LEU A 13 -38.76 6.84 7.71
CA LEU A 13 -39.88 6.81 6.76
C LEU A 13 -39.46 7.14 5.32
N TYR A 14 -38.48 8.03 5.14
CA TYR A 14 -38.05 8.49 3.81
C TYR A 14 -37.11 7.50 3.10
N VAL A 15 -36.61 6.47 3.80
CA VAL A 15 -35.71 5.46 3.23
C VAL A 15 -36.44 4.50 2.29
N THR A 16 -37.70 4.17 2.62
CA THR A 16 -38.58 3.30 1.84
C THR A 16 -39.52 4.06 0.92
N LEU A 17 -39.60 5.40 1.05
CA LEU A 17 -40.39 6.23 0.15
C LEU A 17 -39.88 6.11 -1.28
N ARG A 18 -40.83 5.90 -2.20
CA ARG A 18 -40.56 5.84 -3.64
C ARG A 18 -40.79 7.23 -4.25
N ASN A 19 -39.94 7.61 -5.20
CA ASN A 19 -40.17 8.82 -5.98
C ASN A 19 -41.34 8.62 -6.97
N LYS A 20 -41.67 9.65 -7.77
CA LYS A 20 -42.71 9.57 -8.82
C LYS A 20 -42.45 8.47 -9.87
N GLU A 21 -41.23 7.97 -9.99
CA GLU A 21 -40.83 6.87 -10.89
C GLU A 21 -40.84 5.51 -10.18
N GLY A 22 -41.33 5.42 -8.94
CA GLY A 22 -41.38 4.17 -8.17
C GLY A 22 -40.04 3.71 -7.61
N LYS A 23 -38.97 4.51 -7.66
CA LYS A 23 -37.63 4.15 -7.16
C LYS A 23 -37.41 4.59 -5.73
N THR A 24 -36.81 3.74 -4.92
CA THR A 24 -36.35 4.10 -3.57
C THR A 24 -35.10 4.97 -3.60
N ALA A 25 -34.84 5.72 -2.54
CA ALA A 25 -33.66 6.57 -2.44
C ALA A 25 -32.32 5.79 -2.57
N ALA A 26 -32.30 4.51 -2.18
CA ALA A 26 -31.14 3.63 -2.35
C ALA A 26 -30.92 3.19 -3.80
N GLU A 27 -32.00 2.92 -4.54
CA GLU A 27 -31.96 2.59 -5.97
C GLU A 27 -31.54 3.80 -6.80
N LEU A 28 -32.18 4.96 -6.58
CA LEU A 28 -31.80 6.24 -7.21
C LEU A 28 -30.32 6.56 -7.01
N PHE A 29 -29.80 6.37 -5.80
CA PHE A 29 -28.38 6.58 -5.52
C PHE A 29 -27.50 5.57 -6.26
N LYS A 30 -27.92 4.29 -6.35
CA LYS A 30 -27.18 3.25 -7.06
C LYS A 30 -27.12 3.57 -8.55
N THR A 31 -28.24 3.95 -9.17
CA THR A 31 -28.30 4.32 -10.59
C THR A 31 -27.47 5.56 -10.88
N ASN A 32 -27.60 6.61 -10.07
CA ASN A 32 -26.84 7.86 -10.29
C ASN A 32 -25.32 7.72 -10.08
N HIS A 33 -24.86 6.71 -9.32
CA HIS A 33 -23.43 6.49 -9.03
C HIS A 33 -22.90 5.19 -9.66
N GLU A 34 -23.66 4.57 -10.57
CA GLU A 34 -23.26 3.32 -11.22
C GLU A 34 -21.99 3.52 -12.06
N GLU A 35 -21.97 4.58 -12.85
CA GLU A 35 -20.80 4.94 -13.67
C GLU A 35 -19.57 5.23 -12.81
N GLN A 36 -19.73 5.92 -11.68
CA GLN A 36 -18.62 6.16 -10.75
C GLN A 36 -18.09 4.87 -10.13
N LEU A 37 -18.97 3.91 -9.82
CA LEU A 37 -18.56 2.59 -9.32
C LEU A 37 -17.81 1.80 -10.38
N LYS A 38 -18.28 1.80 -11.64
CA LYS A 38 -17.56 1.18 -12.77
C LYS A 38 -16.19 1.81 -12.98
N MET A 39 -16.09 3.14 -12.94
CA MET A 39 -14.82 3.85 -13.03
C MET A 39 -13.87 3.47 -11.90
N ALA A 40 -14.36 3.39 -10.65
CA ALA A 40 -13.56 2.98 -9.51
C ALA A 40 -13.08 1.52 -9.63
N GLN A 41 -13.95 0.61 -10.07
CA GLN A 41 -13.61 -0.79 -10.34
C GLN A 41 -12.52 -0.90 -11.40
N LYS A 42 -12.67 -0.18 -12.52
CA LYS A 42 -11.68 -0.12 -13.59
C LYS A 42 -10.35 0.43 -13.08
N TRP A 43 -10.39 1.54 -12.35
CA TRP A 43 -9.19 2.17 -11.78
C TRP A 43 -8.44 1.24 -10.83
N ILE A 44 -9.15 0.53 -9.95
CA ILE A 44 -8.52 -0.46 -9.05
C ILE A 44 -7.90 -1.60 -9.85
N LYS A 45 -8.59 -2.13 -10.87
CA LYS A 45 -8.07 -3.21 -11.70
C LYS A 45 -6.78 -2.80 -12.44
N GLU A 46 -6.80 -1.64 -13.10
CA GLU A 46 -5.64 -1.09 -13.81
C GLU A 46 -4.47 -0.82 -12.86
N THR A 47 -4.75 -0.18 -11.73
CA THR A 47 -3.73 0.11 -10.70
C THR A 47 -3.12 -1.16 -10.14
N THR A 48 -3.95 -2.16 -9.80
CA THR A 48 -3.50 -3.44 -9.27
C THR A 48 -2.65 -4.20 -10.29
N GLN A 49 -3.00 -4.15 -11.57
CA GLN A 49 -2.20 -4.74 -12.64
C GLN A 49 -0.84 -4.07 -12.78
N SER A 50 -0.80 -2.74 -12.84
CA SER A 50 0.46 -1.99 -12.89
C SER A 50 1.32 -2.20 -11.64
N CYS A 51 0.73 -2.29 -10.45
CA CYS A 51 1.50 -2.53 -9.23
C CYS A 51 1.99 -3.97 -9.11
N SER A 52 1.24 -4.96 -9.61
CA SER A 52 1.72 -6.34 -9.75
C SER A 52 2.94 -6.40 -10.65
N THR A 53 2.92 -5.74 -11.82
CA THR A 53 4.08 -5.77 -12.72
C THR A 53 5.30 -5.10 -12.09
N VAL A 54 5.12 -3.96 -11.40
CA VAL A 54 6.20 -3.30 -10.66
C VAL A 54 6.73 -4.19 -9.52
N ALA A 55 5.86 -4.82 -8.72
CA ALA A 55 6.28 -5.70 -7.63
C ALA A 55 7.06 -6.93 -8.16
N ALA A 56 6.61 -7.50 -9.27
CA ALA A 56 7.33 -8.59 -9.94
C ALA A 56 8.71 -8.12 -10.44
N LEU A 57 8.77 -6.95 -11.08
CA LEU A 57 10.03 -6.38 -11.59
C LEU A 57 11.03 -6.10 -10.46
N VAL A 58 10.59 -5.51 -9.35
CA VAL A 58 11.43 -5.31 -8.16
C VAL A 58 11.91 -6.65 -7.62
N ALA A 59 11.02 -7.64 -7.48
CA ALA A 59 11.42 -8.97 -7.03
C ALA A 59 12.48 -9.60 -7.94
N THR A 60 12.34 -9.50 -9.26
CA THR A 60 13.34 -10.01 -10.22
C THR A 60 14.69 -9.30 -10.09
N VAL A 61 14.69 -7.97 -9.98
CA VAL A 61 15.93 -7.18 -9.86
C VAL A 61 16.67 -7.51 -8.57
N VAL A 62 15.95 -7.55 -7.45
CA VAL A 62 16.53 -7.88 -6.15
C VAL A 62 17.00 -9.34 -6.11
N PHE A 63 16.25 -10.26 -6.74
CA PHE A 63 16.66 -11.66 -6.83
C PHE A 63 17.96 -11.80 -7.63
N ALA A 64 18.07 -11.13 -8.78
CA ALA A 64 19.31 -11.10 -9.54
C ALA A 64 20.46 -10.50 -8.72
N ALA A 65 20.21 -9.43 -7.98
CA ALA A 65 21.18 -8.79 -7.09
C ALA A 65 21.68 -9.73 -5.98
N ALA A 66 20.80 -10.57 -5.41
CA ALA A 66 21.14 -11.57 -4.40
C ALA A 66 22.16 -12.60 -4.91
N TYR A 67 22.03 -13.05 -6.16
CA TYR A 67 22.97 -14.00 -6.77
C TYR A 67 24.27 -13.34 -7.23
N THR A 68 24.24 -12.06 -7.56
CA THR A 68 25.45 -11.28 -7.85
C THR A 68 26.05 -10.75 -6.55
N VAL A 69 26.68 -11.64 -5.77
CA VAL A 69 27.32 -11.29 -4.50
C VAL A 69 28.32 -10.14 -4.72
N PRO A 70 28.09 -8.94 -4.16
CA PRO A 70 29.04 -7.86 -4.25
C PRO A 70 30.24 -8.19 -3.35
N GLY A 71 31.35 -8.62 -3.96
CA GLY A 71 32.59 -8.94 -3.25
C GLY A 71 33.28 -10.25 -3.63
N GLY A 72 32.59 -11.15 -4.36
CA GLY A 72 33.11 -12.46 -4.72
C GLY A 72 33.18 -13.45 -3.54
N SER A 73 33.35 -14.74 -3.86
CA SER A 73 33.69 -15.78 -2.89
C SER A 73 35.18 -16.09 -2.99
N ASP A 74 35.79 -16.43 -1.85
CA ASP A 74 37.11 -17.03 -1.77
C ASP A 74 37.13 -18.43 -2.42
N GLU A 75 38.32 -19.03 -2.60
CA GLU A 75 38.51 -20.36 -3.18
C GLU A 75 37.73 -21.47 -2.42
N GLU A 76 37.43 -21.27 -1.12
CA GLU A 76 36.56 -22.14 -0.31
C GLU A 76 35.04 -21.83 -0.40
N GLY A 77 34.61 -20.85 -1.21
CA GLY A 77 33.21 -20.48 -1.38
C GLY A 77 32.67 -19.45 -0.38
N THR A 78 33.51 -18.93 0.51
CA THR A 78 33.14 -17.96 1.55
C THR A 78 33.10 -16.52 1.00
N PRO A 79 32.01 -15.75 1.17
CA PRO A 79 31.97 -14.35 0.72
C PRO A 79 33.09 -13.51 1.35
N ASN A 80 33.95 -12.88 0.53
CA ASN A 80 35.14 -12.14 1.00
C ASN A 80 34.84 -11.00 1.99
N PHE A 81 33.61 -10.49 2.00
CA PHE A 81 33.17 -9.40 2.85
C PHE A 81 32.22 -9.83 3.99
N ILE A 82 32.18 -11.12 4.37
CA ILE A 82 31.29 -11.63 5.43
C ILE A 82 31.40 -10.86 6.77
N ASN A 83 32.60 -10.34 7.09
CA ASN A 83 32.86 -9.59 8.32
C ASN A 83 32.57 -8.08 8.21
N SER A 84 32.13 -7.60 7.04
CA SER A 84 31.77 -6.19 6.84
C SER A 84 30.32 -5.93 7.29
N PRO A 85 30.07 -4.91 8.14
CA PRO A 85 28.71 -4.56 8.53
C PRO A 85 27.85 -4.14 7.33
N TYR A 86 28.46 -3.63 6.26
CA TYR A 86 27.76 -3.23 5.04
C TYR A 86 27.24 -4.42 4.25
N PHE A 87 27.97 -5.54 4.24
CA PHE A 87 27.54 -6.78 3.59
C PHE A 87 26.33 -7.39 4.31
N LEU A 88 26.35 -7.40 5.64
CA LEU A 88 25.21 -7.86 6.44
C LEU A 88 23.97 -7.00 6.20
N VAL A 89 24.12 -5.66 6.16
CA VAL A 89 23.01 -4.74 5.84
C VAL A 89 22.49 -4.97 4.42
N PHE A 90 23.36 -5.20 3.45
CA PHE A 90 22.99 -5.55 2.08
C PHE A 90 22.12 -6.83 2.08
N THR A 91 22.62 -7.94 2.60
CA THR A 91 21.91 -9.24 2.57
C THR A 91 20.56 -9.19 3.30
N ILE A 92 20.49 -8.58 4.49
CA ILE A 92 19.23 -8.45 5.22
C ILE A 92 18.24 -7.58 4.43
N SER A 93 18.69 -6.45 3.91
CA SER A 93 17.82 -5.54 3.14
C SER A 93 17.29 -6.20 1.87
N ASP A 94 18.13 -6.98 1.20
CA ASP A 94 17.80 -7.70 -0.02
C ASP A 94 16.71 -8.78 0.22
N VAL A 95 16.88 -9.60 1.25
CA VAL A 95 15.88 -10.62 1.65
C VAL A 95 14.56 -9.98 2.07
N VAL A 96 14.62 -8.91 2.86
CA VAL A 96 13.42 -8.17 3.29
C VAL A 96 12.70 -7.54 2.11
N SER A 97 13.45 -6.98 1.15
CA SER A 97 12.92 -6.43 -0.08
C SER A 97 12.22 -7.50 -0.92
N LEU A 98 12.85 -8.67 -1.11
CA LEU A 98 12.24 -9.78 -1.84
C LEU A 98 10.94 -10.26 -1.20
N ALA A 99 10.98 -10.55 0.11
CA ALA A 99 9.82 -11.05 0.82
C ALA A 99 8.64 -10.07 0.79
N SER A 100 8.92 -8.78 0.99
CA SER A 100 7.89 -7.73 0.93
C SER A 100 7.37 -7.52 -0.49
N SER A 101 8.22 -7.56 -1.52
CA SER A 101 7.79 -7.46 -2.92
C SER A 101 6.89 -8.61 -3.34
N LEU A 102 7.27 -9.86 -3.02
CA LEU A 102 6.46 -11.05 -3.32
C LEU A 102 5.14 -11.04 -2.56
N THR A 103 5.15 -10.62 -1.28
CA THR A 103 3.91 -10.48 -0.50
C THR A 103 2.97 -9.47 -1.15
N SER A 104 3.49 -8.31 -1.57
CA SER A 104 2.70 -7.32 -2.30
C SER A 104 2.17 -7.85 -3.62
N LEU A 105 2.98 -8.60 -4.37
CA LEU A 105 2.60 -9.22 -5.63
C LEU A 105 1.42 -10.18 -5.42
N VAL A 106 1.50 -11.07 -4.43
CA VAL A 106 0.42 -12.01 -4.10
C VAL A 106 -0.86 -11.27 -3.72
N VAL A 107 -0.76 -10.18 -2.94
CA VAL A 107 -1.93 -9.36 -2.57
C VAL A 107 -2.57 -8.71 -3.80
N PHE A 108 -1.79 -8.16 -4.72
CA PHE A 108 -2.31 -7.54 -5.94
C PHE A 108 -2.85 -8.58 -6.93
N LEU A 109 -2.19 -9.72 -7.11
CA LEU A 109 -2.72 -10.82 -7.91
C LEU A 109 -4.04 -11.32 -7.33
N SER A 110 -4.15 -11.46 -6.00
CA SER A 110 -5.40 -11.83 -5.33
C SER A 110 -6.53 -10.83 -5.59
N LEU A 111 -6.20 -9.54 -5.76
CA LEU A 111 -7.16 -8.49 -6.11
C LEU A 111 -7.56 -8.52 -7.59
N LEU A 112 -6.70 -9.00 -8.50
CA LEU A 112 -7.01 -9.18 -9.92
C LEU A 112 -7.87 -10.42 -10.18
N THR A 113 -7.61 -11.50 -9.45
CA THR A 113 -8.28 -12.78 -9.63
C THR A 113 -9.67 -12.81 -8.98
N SER A 114 -9.93 -11.96 -7.98
CA SER A 114 -11.22 -11.92 -7.28
C SER A 114 -12.31 -11.24 -8.15
N PRO A 115 -13.47 -11.89 -8.36
CA PRO A 115 -14.62 -11.22 -8.98
C PRO A 115 -15.14 -10.14 -8.03
N PHE A 116 -15.10 -8.88 -8.48
CA PHE A 116 -15.50 -7.71 -7.69
C PHE A 116 -17.01 -7.68 -7.39
N GLU A 117 -17.47 -8.47 -6.42
CA GLU A 117 -18.85 -8.37 -5.94
C GLU A 117 -19.09 -7.06 -5.18
N LEU A 118 -20.15 -6.34 -5.57
CA LEU A 118 -20.47 -4.97 -5.17
C LEU A 118 -20.64 -4.77 -3.65
N GLN A 119 -20.83 -5.84 -2.87
CA GLN A 119 -21.10 -5.77 -1.42
C GLN A 119 -19.83 -5.72 -0.56
N ASP A 120 -18.75 -6.42 -0.95
CA ASP A 120 -17.48 -6.43 -0.20
C ASP A 120 -16.49 -5.34 -0.64
N PHE A 121 -16.75 -4.74 -1.81
CA PHE A 121 -15.89 -3.75 -2.46
C PHE A 121 -15.53 -2.54 -1.58
N ARG A 122 -16.37 -2.19 -0.59
CA ARG A 122 -16.25 -0.89 0.09
C ARG A 122 -15.26 -0.85 1.27
N VAL A 123 -14.91 -1.99 1.85
CA VAL A 123 -14.12 -2.00 3.11
C VAL A 123 -12.95 -2.97 3.03
N SER A 124 -13.16 -4.21 2.56
CA SER A 124 -12.11 -5.23 2.51
C SER A 124 -11.13 -4.96 1.36
N LEU A 125 -11.64 -4.51 0.21
CA LEU A 125 -10.86 -4.23 -0.99
C LEU A 125 -9.86 -3.07 -0.83
N PRO A 126 -10.25 -1.85 -0.42
CA PRO A 126 -9.28 -0.77 -0.21
C PRO A 126 -8.27 -1.11 0.87
N ARG A 127 -8.64 -1.91 1.90
CA ARG A 127 -7.70 -2.37 2.93
C ARG A 127 -6.62 -3.29 2.34
N LYS A 128 -7.01 -4.28 1.55
CA LYS A 128 -6.05 -5.17 0.85
C LYS A 128 -5.14 -4.39 -0.08
N LEU A 129 -5.69 -3.44 -0.83
CA LEU A 129 -4.93 -2.57 -1.74
C LEU A 129 -3.91 -1.71 -0.97
N ILE A 130 -4.30 -1.10 0.16
CA ILE A 130 -3.37 -0.35 1.03
C ILE A 130 -2.26 -1.25 1.55
N VAL A 131 -2.59 -2.46 2.03
CA VAL A 131 -1.59 -3.41 2.54
C VAL A 131 -0.59 -3.76 1.44
N GLY A 132 -1.05 -4.08 0.22
CA GLY A 132 -0.18 -4.32 -0.93
C GLY A 132 0.75 -3.13 -1.19
N PHE A 133 0.19 -1.92 -1.29
CA PHE A 133 0.98 -0.71 -1.50
C PHE A 133 2.02 -0.47 -0.39
N THR A 134 1.70 -0.73 0.88
CA THR A 134 2.66 -0.55 1.97
C THR A 134 3.84 -1.52 1.88
N PHE A 135 3.59 -2.78 1.48
CA PHE A 135 4.66 -3.76 1.29
C PHE A 135 5.52 -3.43 0.06
N LEU A 136 4.92 -3.01 -1.05
CA LEU A 136 5.66 -2.55 -2.23
C LEU A 136 6.54 -1.34 -1.89
N PHE A 137 5.97 -0.36 -1.18
CA PHE A 137 6.68 0.83 -0.73
C PHE A 137 7.90 0.49 0.14
N PHE A 138 7.69 -0.39 1.12
CA PHE A 138 8.75 -0.87 1.99
C PHE A 138 9.83 -1.63 1.21
N SER A 139 9.42 -2.50 0.27
CA SER A 139 10.33 -3.22 -0.63
C SER A 139 11.27 -2.26 -1.34
N VAL A 140 10.76 -1.25 -2.02
CA VAL A 140 11.64 -0.34 -2.78
C VAL A 140 12.56 0.47 -1.88
N ILE A 141 12.13 0.88 -0.67
CA ILE A 141 13.03 1.51 0.31
C ILE A 141 14.18 0.56 0.66
N THR A 142 13.87 -0.70 0.95
CA THR A 142 14.89 -1.70 1.28
C THR A 142 15.80 -2.02 0.09
N THR A 143 15.28 -2.03 -1.15
CA THR A 143 16.10 -2.15 -2.37
C THR A 143 17.06 -0.98 -2.52
N MET A 144 16.60 0.25 -2.25
CA MET A 144 17.44 1.44 -2.31
C MET A 144 18.55 1.42 -1.25
N LEU A 145 18.25 0.92 -0.05
CA LEU A 145 19.25 0.71 1.00
C LEU A 145 20.27 -0.36 0.60
N SER A 146 19.81 -1.47 0.01
CA SER A 146 20.65 -2.55 -0.53
C SER A 146 21.60 -2.00 -1.61
N PHE A 147 21.08 -1.25 -2.57
CA PHE A 147 21.90 -0.62 -3.62
C PHE A 147 22.94 0.37 -3.05
N GLY A 148 22.56 1.18 -2.05
CA GLY A 148 23.48 2.06 -1.35
C GLY A 148 24.61 1.29 -0.63
N ALA A 149 24.28 0.18 0.04
CA ALA A 149 25.24 -0.68 0.70
C ALA A 149 26.21 -1.33 -0.30
N THR A 150 25.71 -1.83 -1.44
CA THR A 150 26.53 -2.38 -2.52
C THR A 150 27.54 -1.36 -3.05
N ILE A 151 27.11 -0.11 -3.22
CA ILE A 151 27.99 0.98 -3.67
C ILE A 151 29.05 1.31 -2.63
N LEU A 152 28.72 1.33 -1.34
CA LEU A 152 29.69 1.52 -0.26
C LEU A 152 30.75 0.40 -0.22
N ILE A 153 30.34 -0.85 -0.45
CA ILE A 153 31.25 -2.00 -0.57
C ILE A 153 32.17 -1.81 -1.79
N LEU A 154 31.63 -1.40 -2.95
CA LEU A 154 32.42 -1.21 -4.16
C LEU A 154 33.43 -0.03 -4.05
N ILE A 155 33.04 1.05 -3.35
CA ILE A 155 33.87 2.23 -3.13
C ILE A 155 35.11 1.93 -2.28
N GLN A 156 35.05 0.95 -1.38
CA GLN A 156 36.22 0.54 -0.61
C GLN A 156 37.36 0.00 -1.49
N SER A 157 37.07 -0.35 -2.75
CA SER A 157 38.03 -1.00 -3.66
C SER A 157 38.68 -0.09 -4.72
N GLU A 158 38.19 1.14 -5.01
CA GLU A 158 38.59 1.89 -6.24
C GLU A 158 38.65 3.44 -6.12
N LYS A 159 39.25 4.09 -7.14
CA LYS A 159 39.68 5.51 -7.20
C LYS A 159 38.59 6.57 -6.91
N LYS A 160 38.99 7.70 -6.28
CA LYS A 160 38.13 8.84 -5.85
C LYS A 160 37.09 9.38 -6.87
N LEU A 161 37.34 9.33 -8.18
CA LEU A 161 36.46 9.92 -9.19
C LEU A 161 35.29 9.00 -9.58
N THR A 162 35.54 7.69 -9.71
CA THR A 162 34.48 6.68 -9.93
C THR A 162 33.58 6.57 -8.71
N THR A 163 34.15 6.65 -7.51
CA THR A 163 33.42 6.76 -6.23
C THR A 163 32.42 7.92 -6.20
N LEU A 164 32.84 9.12 -6.65
CA LEU A 164 31.99 10.31 -6.61
C LEU A 164 30.84 10.23 -7.63
N LEU A 165 31.12 9.75 -8.85
CA LEU A 165 30.11 9.51 -9.88
C LEU A 165 29.08 8.45 -9.45
N LEU A 166 29.55 7.34 -8.86
CA LEU A 166 28.69 6.27 -8.38
C LEU A 166 27.82 6.73 -7.19
N SER A 167 28.38 7.55 -6.30
CA SER A 167 27.65 8.15 -5.19
C SER A 167 26.53 9.08 -5.68
N ILE A 168 26.82 9.98 -6.62
CA ILE A 168 25.80 10.88 -7.20
C ILE A 168 24.72 10.06 -7.91
N ALA A 169 25.11 9.04 -8.67
CA ALA A 169 24.18 8.14 -9.36
C ALA A 169 23.31 7.31 -8.39
N ALA A 170 23.80 6.98 -7.19
CA ALA A 170 23.03 6.29 -6.16
C ALA A 170 22.03 7.20 -5.45
N PHE A 171 22.44 8.43 -5.14
CA PHE A 171 21.61 9.37 -4.40
C PHE A 171 20.46 9.93 -5.23
N LEU A 172 20.61 10.00 -6.56
CA LEU A 172 19.59 10.58 -7.43
C LEU A 172 18.28 9.75 -7.45
N PRO A 173 18.29 8.43 -7.67
CA PRO A 173 17.10 7.58 -7.54
C PRO A 173 16.49 7.67 -6.15
N VAL A 174 17.31 7.63 -5.08
CA VAL A 174 16.84 7.70 -3.68
C VAL A 174 16.13 9.02 -3.41
N PHE A 175 16.69 10.13 -3.88
CA PHE A 175 16.13 11.47 -3.69
C PHE A 175 14.82 11.64 -4.46
N VAL A 176 14.79 11.27 -5.74
CA VAL A 176 13.58 11.32 -6.56
C VAL A 176 12.49 10.44 -5.94
N PHE A 177 12.86 9.25 -5.49
CA PHE A 177 11.95 8.32 -4.85
C PHE A 177 11.40 8.87 -3.55
N ALA A 178 12.23 9.41 -2.66
CA ALA A 178 11.81 10.03 -1.41
C ALA A 178 10.82 11.18 -1.65
N VAL A 179 11.05 12.05 -2.64
CA VAL A 179 10.14 13.16 -2.97
C VAL A 179 8.79 12.64 -3.48
N LEU A 180 8.80 11.68 -4.41
CA LEU A 180 7.57 11.10 -4.98
C LEU A 180 6.77 10.30 -3.94
N GLN A 181 7.46 9.47 -3.17
CA GLN A 181 6.88 8.64 -2.12
C GLN A 181 6.33 9.45 -0.95
N PHE A 182 7.03 10.49 -0.53
CA PHE A 182 6.56 11.37 0.54
C PHE A 182 5.25 12.05 0.14
N ARG A 183 5.15 12.55 -1.10
CA ARG A 183 3.92 13.17 -1.62
C ARG A 183 2.77 12.17 -1.68
N LEU A 184 3.03 10.94 -2.13
CA LEU A 184 2.04 9.86 -2.18
C LEU A 184 1.59 9.42 -0.80
N TYR A 185 2.52 9.21 0.14
CA TYR A 185 2.23 8.80 1.51
C TYR A 185 1.41 9.85 2.26
N VAL A 186 1.78 11.13 2.14
CA VAL A 186 1.03 12.25 2.74
C VAL A 186 -0.37 12.35 2.14
N SER A 187 -0.53 12.16 0.83
CA SER A 187 -1.84 12.15 0.16
C SER A 187 -2.73 11.01 0.68
N PHE A 188 -2.19 9.80 0.78
CA PHE A 188 -2.93 8.63 1.27
C PHE A 188 -3.27 8.72 2.77
N MET A 189 -2.32 9.17 3.58
CA MET A 189 -2.53 9.36 5.02
C MET A 189 -3.52 10.50 5.29
N GLY A 190 -3.45 11.59 4.52
CA GLY A 190 -4.43 12.67 4.56
C GLY A 190 -5.84 12.20 4.19
N SER A 191 -5.97 11.37 3.15
CA SER A 191 -7.26 10.81 2.73
C SER A 191 -7.83 9.84 3.79
N THR A 192 -6.98 9.01 4.39
CA THR A 192 -7.35 8.06 5.44
C THR A 192 -7.69 8.78 6.75
N PHE A 193 -6.93 9.82 7.14
CA PHE A 193 -7.22 10.62 8.32
C PHE A 193 -8.49 11.43 8.15
N ASN A 194 -8.76 12.00 6.96
CA ASN A 194 -10.02 12.65 6.68
C ASN A 194 -11.19 11.66 6.71
N PHE A 195 -11.03 10.46 6.14
CA PHE A 195 -12.04 9.41 6.21
C PHE A 195 -12.26 8.91 7.64
N HIS A 196 -11.19 8.73 8.43
CA HIS A 196 -11.25 8.35 9.84
C HIS A 196 -11.89 9.47 10.68
N LYS A 197 -11.54 10.73 10.47
CA LYS A 197 -12.15 11.90 11.13
C LYS A 197 -13.63 12.04 10.76
N ILE A 198 -14.00 11.77 9.51
CA ILE A 198 -15.39 11.75 9.03
C ILE A 198 -16.19 10.60 9.65
N THR A 199 -15.60 9.40 9.74
CA THR A 199 -16.25 8.22 10.36
C THR A 199 -16.35 8.39 11.88
N LYS A 200 -15.32 8.92 12.55
CA LYS A 200 -15.32 9.27 13.98
C LYS A 200 -16.33 10.38 14.28
N LYS A 201 -16.43 11.41 13.42
CA LYS A 201 -17.49 12.45 13.47
C LYS A 201 -18.89 11.95 13.08
N ALA A 202 -19.00 10.81 12.38
CA ALA A 202 -20.28 10.16 12.11
C ALA A 202 -20.67 9.13 13.20
N LEU A 203 -19.75 8.82 14.13
CA LEU A 203 -19.93 7.92 15.26
C LEU A 203 -20.17 8.61 16.64
N PRO A 204 -20.33 9.94 16.82
CA PRO A 204 -20.38 10.46 18.18
C PRO A 204 -21.77 10.24 18.79
N SER A 205 -21.76 9.80 20.06
CA SER A 205 -22.78 10.08 21.09
C SER A 205 -24.12 9.30 21.13
N ARG A 206 -24.21 8.03 20.70
CA ARG A 206 -25.39 7.19 21.07
C ARG A 206 -25.11 5.88 21.81
N LEU A 207 -23.85 5.46 21.96
CA LEU A 207 -23.52 4.30 22.80
C LEU A 207 -23.57 4.61 24.32
N VAL A 208 -23.59 5.89 24.72
CA VAL A 208 -23.70 6.30 26.14
C VAL A 208 -25.16 6.40 26.63
N ARG A 209 -26.17 6.38 25.74
CA ARG A 209 -27.59 6.53 26.13
C ARG A 209 -28.38 5.21 26.16
N ARG A 210 -27.71 4.05 26.12
CA ARG A 210 -28.35 2.71 26.16
C ARG A 210 -27.82 1.81 27.28
N LEU A 211 -27.49 2.38 28.43
CA LEU A 211 -27.55 1.60 29.68
C LEU A 211 -28.87 1.95 30.38
N PRO A 212 -29.79 0.99 30.58
CA PRO A 212 -31.04 1.24 31.28
C PRO A 212 -30.73 1.56 32.75
N GLY A 213 -31.39 2.59 33.27
CA GLY A 213 -31.38 2.93 34.68
C GLY A 213 -31.71 1.71 35.53
N GLY A 214 -30.92 1.53 36.59
CA GLY A 214 -31.14 0.50 37.60
C GLY A 214 -32.57 0.58 38.14
N ARG A 215 -33.28 -0.54 38.06
CA ARG A 215 -34.53 -0.75 38.78
C ARG A 215 -34.24 -0.71 40.28
N LYS A 216 -34.91 0.21 40.99
CA LYS A 216 -35.27 0.02 42.40
C LYS A 216 -36.16 -1.22 42.50
N LEU A 217 -35.93 -2.07 43.51
CA LEU A 217 -36.95 -2.92 44.15
C LEU A 217 -36.44 -3.40 45.51
N SER A 218 -37.29 -3.17 46.51
CA SER A 218 -37.26 -3.49 47.94
C SER A 218 -36.31 -2.71 48.85
#